data_AF-A0A4Y2T5S2-F1
#
_entry.id   AF-A0A4Y2T5S2-F1
#
_cell.length_a   1.000
_cell.length_b   1.000
_cell.length_c   1.000
_cell.angle_alpha   90.00
_cell.angle_beta   90.00
_cell.angle_gamma   90.00
#
_symmetry.space_group_name_H-M   'P 1'
#
loop_
_entity.id
_entity.type
_entity.pdbx_description
1 polymer ?
#
loop_
_entity_poly.entity_id
_entity_poly.type
_entity_poly.pdbx_seq_one_letter_code
_entity_poly.pdbx_strand_id
1 'polypeptide(L)'
;MISRPPEPLANYLTNEQVTWKFIPSRSPNFGGLWEAGVKSFKHHLKRTVGNSRLTIEQFLIVVIQIEVILNSRPLTPLSSAPYNFEILTPGHSNRSPHKQYS
;
A
#
# COMPACT_ATOMS: atom_id res chain seq x y z
N MET A 1 -7.27 -6.71 -25.56
CA MET A 1 -7.10 -6.15 -24.20
C MET A 1 -5.96 -6.91 -23.56
N ILE A 2 -4.86 -6.25 -23.18
CA ILE A 2 -3.59 -6.94 -22.89
C ILE A 2 -3.68 -7.61 -21.50
N SER A 3 -3.81 -8.94 -21.49
CA SER A 3 -3.87 -9.76 -20.27
C SER A 3 -2.48 -10.14 -19.74
N ARG A 4 -1.44 -10.02 -20.57
CA ARG A 4 -0.06 -10.39 -20.23
C ARG A 4 0.78 -9.18 -19.82
N PRO A 5 1.63 -9.29 -18.78
CA PRO A 5 2.58 -8.23 -18.45
C PRO A 5 3.61 -8.06 -19.60
N PRO A 6 4.21 -6.86 -19.77
CA PRO A 6 5.27 -6.63 -20.76
C PRO A 6 6.45 -7.59 -20.57
N GLU A 7 7.13 -7.98 -21.65
CA GLU A 7 8.20 -9.01 -21.64
C GLU A 7 9.32 -8.84 -20.59
N PRO A 8 9.85 -7.63 -20.28
CA PRO A 8 10.82 -7.52 -19.18
C PRO A 8 10.19 -7.75 -17.80
N LEU A 9 8.90 -7.43 -17.63
CA LEU A 9 8.17 -7.64 -16.38
C LEU A 9 7.71 -9.10 -16.23
N ALA A 10 7.35 -9.77 -17.32
CA ALA A 10 6.88 -11.16 -17.30
C ALA A 10 7.93 -12.12 -16.72
N ASN A 11 9.19 -11.97 -17.15
CA ASN A 11 10.31 -12.79 -16.66
C ASN A 11 10.58 -12.54 -15.18
N TYR A 12 10.59 -11.28 -14.75
CA TYR A 12 10.76 -10.92 -13.34
C TYR A 12 9.65 -11.52 -12.47
N LEU A 13 8.39 -11.32 -12.85
CA LEU A 13 7.25 -11.84 -12.09
C LEU A 13 7.26 -13.38 -12.02
N THR A 14 7.71 -14.05 -13.08
CA THR A 14 7.84 -15.51 -13.09
C THR A 14 8.94 -15.97 -12.12
N ASN A 15 10.11 -15.32 -12.14
CA ASN A 15 11.22 -15.62 -11.24
C ASN A 15 10.85 -15.40 -9.76
N GLU A 16 10.07 -14.35 -9.49
CA GLU A 16 9.58 -14.02 -8.14
C GLU A 16 8.32 -14.79 -7.74
N GLN A 17 7.84 -15.71 -8.58
CA GLN A 17 6.59 -16.47 -8.36
C GLN A 17 5.35 -15.59 -8.13
N VAL A 18 5.34 -14.38 -8.71
CA VAL A 18 4.25 -13.41 -8.62
C VAL A 18 3.27 -13.61 -9.79
N THR A 19 2.00 -13.85 -9.45
CA THR A 19 0.93 -13.98 -10.46
C THR A 19 0.38 -12.62 -10.86
N TRP A 20 0.53 -12.23 -12.12
CA TRP A 20 -0.12 -11.05 -12.68
C TRP A 20 -1.64 -11.28 -12.85
N LYS A 21 -2.45 -10.37 -12.31
CA LYS A 21 -3.91 -10.34 -12.53
C LYS A 21 -4.30 -8.98 -13.08
N PHE A 22 -4.75 -8.95 -14.33
CA PHE A 22 -5.29 -7.74 -14.94
C PHE A 22 -6.72 -7.49 -14.44
N ILE A 23 -6.97 -6.29 -13.92
CA ILE A 23 -8.32 -5.85 -13.54
C ILE A 23 -8.89 -5.04 -14.71
N PRO A 24 -9.95 -5.51 -15.38
CA PRO A 24 -10.56 -4.78 -16.49
C PRO A 24 -11.17 -3.45 -16.03
N SER A 25 -11.23 -2.49 -16.95
CA SER A 25 -11.91 -1.22 -16.70
C SER A 25 -13.37 -1.46 -16.31
N ARG A 26 -13.89 -0.67 -15.36
CA ARG A 26 -15.25 -0.82 -14.78
C ARG A 26 -15.46 -2.14 -14.04
N SER A 27 -14.51 -2.53 -13.19
CA SER A 27 -14.69 -3.62 -12.23
C SER A 27 -14.71 -3.08 -10.78
N PRO A 28 -15.84 -2.49 -10.32
CA PRO A 28 -15.91 -1.70 -9.10
C PRO A 28 -15.50 -2.47 -7.84
N ASN A 29 -15.78 -3.78 -7.83
CA ASN A 29 -15.52 -4.65 -6.69
C ASN A 29 -14.04 -5.05 -6.55
N PHE A 30 -13.25 -4.96 -7.62
CA PHE A 30 -11.83 -5.34 -7.59
C PHE A 30 -10.94 -4.15 -7.25
N GLY A 31 -11.47 -2.92 -7.32
CA GLY A 31 -10.68 -1.71 -7.13
C GLY A 31 -10.78 -1.03 -5.77
N GLY A 32 -11.83 -1.33 -4.99
CA GLY A 32 -12.19 -0.54 -3.81
C GLY A 32 -11.07 -0.37 -2.77
N LEU A 33 -10.24 -1.41 -2.54
CA LEU A 33 -9.17 -1.33 -1.54
C LEU A 33 -8.03 -0.39 -1.97
N TRP A 34 -7.55 -0.52 -3.22
CA TRP A 34 -6.49 0.37 -3.72
C TRP A 34 -7.02 1.79 -3.89
N GLU A 35 -8.27 1.96 -4.31
CA GLU A 35 -8.93 3.28 -4.40
C GLU A 35 -9.05 3.95 -3.03
N ALA A 36 -9.43 3.19 -1.99
CA ALA A 36 -9.46 3.66 -0.61
C ALA A 36 -8.06 4.05 -0.10
N GLY A 37 -7.03 3.29 -0.46
CA GLY A 37 -5.63 3.62 -0.18
C GLY A 37 -5.21 4.94 -0.82
N VAL A 38 -5.48 5.10 -2.13
CA VAL A 38 -5.19 6.34 -2.88
C VAL A 38 -5.96 7.54 -2.30
N LYS A 39 -7.23 7.36 -1.94
CA LYS A 39 -8.05 8.40 -1.29
C LYS A 39 -7.47 8.81 0.05
N SER A 40 -7.04 7.86 0.88
CA SER A 40 -6.44 8.11 2.19
C SER A 40 -5.09 8.81 2.08
N PHE A 41 -4.24 8.40 1.12
CA PHE A 41 -2.98 9.06 0.83
C PHE A 41 -3.19 10.53 0.43
N LYS A 42 -4.05 10.78 -0.56
CA LYS A 42 -4.37 12.15 -1.02
C LYS A 42 -4.91 13.03 0.10
N HIS A 43 -5.72 12.45 0.99
CA HIS A 43 -6.26 13.17 2.15
C HIS A 43 -5.14 13.65 3.08
N HIS A 44 -4.18 12.79 3.44
CA HIS A 44 -3.06 13.17 4.29
C HIS A 44 -2.16 14.18 3.59
N LEU A 45 -1.82 13.91 2.32
CA LEU A 45 -0.94 14.78 1.54
C LEU A 45 -1.48 16.22 1.46
N LYS A 46 -2.78 16.38 1.17
CA LYS A 46 -3.40 17.72 1.08
C LYS A 46 -3.34 18.47 2.41
N ARG A 47 -3.52 17.77 3.54
CA ARG A 47 -3.49 18.38 4.89
C ARG A 47 -2.06 18.70 5.35
N THR A 48 -1.10 17.83 5.03
CA THR A 48 0.29 18.00 5.45
C THR A 48 1.00 19.08 4.64
N VAL A 49 0.79 19.12 3.32
CA VAL A 49 1.49 20.06 2.42
C VAL A 49 0.79 21.42 2.35
N GLY A 50 -0.54 21.45 2.34
CA GLY A 50 -1.31 22.67 2.15
C GLY A 50 -0.94 23.38 0.84
N ASN A 51 -0.54 24.64 0.94
CA ASN A 51 -0.10 25.48 -0.18
C ASN A 51 1.43 25.62 -0.28
N SER A 52 2.18 24.82 0.48
CA SER A 52 3.65 24.91 0.53
C SER A 52 4.30 24.41 -0.75
N ARG A 53 5.36 25.08 -1.19
CA ARG A 53 6.23 24.59 -2.29
C ARG A 53 7.34 23.75 -1.67
N LEU A 54 7.37 22.46 -1.99
CA LEU A 54 8.36 21.53 -1.48
C LEU A 54 9.47 21.31 -2.50
N THR A 55 10.69 21.13 -2.02
CA THR A 55 11.76 20.49 -2.80
C THR A 55 11.44 19.00 -2.98
N ILE A 56 12.15 18.34 -3.89
CA ILE A 56 11.99 16.90 -4.10
C ILE A 56 12.26 16.10 -2.82
N GLU A 57 13.30 16.46 -2.07
CA GLU A 57 13.66 15.80 -0.81
C GLU A 57 12.55 15.95 0.24
N GLN A 58 12.03 17.17 0.39
CA GLN A 58 10.93 17.45 1.32
C GLN A 58 9.66 16.68 0.93
N PHE A 59 9.36 16.60 -0.37
CA PHE A 59 8.23 15.82 -0.86
C PHE A 59 8.39 14.34 -0.52
N LEU A 60 9.56 13.76 -0.78
CA LEU A 60 9.85 12.35 -0.47
C LEU A 60 9.69 12.05 1.03
N ILE A 61 10.17 12.95 1.90
CA ILE A 61 10.00 12.81 3.36
C ILE A 61 8.51 12.79 3.72
N VAL A 62 7.71 13.71 3.18
CA VAL A 62 6.26 13.75 3.43
C VAL A 62 5.59 12.45 2.97
N VAL A 63 5.96 11.94 1.80
CA VAL A 63 5.42 10.67 1.29
C VAL A 63 5.75 9.51 2.21
N ILE A 64 7.01 9.38 2.65
CA ILE A 64 7.45 8.32 3.58
C ILE A 64 6.68 8.41 4.91
N GLN A 65 6.49 9.62 5.46
CA GLN A 65 5.74 9.79 6.70
C GLN A 65 4.26 9.38 6.55
N ILE A 66 3.63 9.73 5.42
CA ILE A 66 2.25 9.32 5.13
C ILE A 66 2.18 7.80 4.97
N GLU A 67 3.13 7.18 4.30
CA GLU A 67 3.21 5.73 4.15
C GLU A 67 3.27 5.03 5.51
N VAL A 68 4.15 5.50 6.42
CA VAL A 68 4.25 4.97 7.78
C VAL A 68 2.90 5.07 8.50
N ILE A 69 2.22 6.22 8.42
CA ILE A 69 0.91 6.41 9.03
C ILE A 69 -0.12 5.42 8.46
N LEU A 70 -0.16 5.24 7.14
CA LEU A 70 -1.11 4.33 6.51
C LEU A 70 -0.83 2.87 6.89
N ASN A 71 0.45 2.47 6.97
CA ASN A 71 0.86 1.11 7.29
C ASN A 71 0.75 0.76 8.77
N SER A 72 0.78 1.75 9.67
CA SER A 72 0.68 1.53 11.13
C SER A 72 -0.75 1.69 11.69
N ARG A 73 -1.71 2.16 10.90
CA ARG A 73 -3.10 2.31 11.35
C ARG A 73 -3.75 0.94 11.59
N PRO A 74 -4.39 0.69 12.75
CA PRO A 74 -5.16 -0.53 12.98
C PRO A 74 -6.26 -0.72 11.93
N LEU A 75 -6.34 -1.93 11.34
CA LEU A 75 -7.44 -2.35 10.46
C LEU A 75 -8.72 -2.67 11.23
N THR A 76 -8.59 -2.96 12.53
CA THR A 76 -9.69 -3.24 13.43
C THR A 76 -9.69 -2.24 14.59
N PRO A 77 -10.87 -1.92 15.16
CA PRO A 77 -10.93 -1.20 16.42
C PRO A 77 -10.11 -1.94 17.48
N LEU A 78 -9.39 -1.19 18.32
CA LEU A 78 -8.71 -1.76 19.48
C LEU A 78 -9.74 -2.50 20.34
N SER A 79 -9.58 -3.81 20.46
CA SER A 79 -10.39 -4.63 21.36
C SER A 79 -10.15 -4.17 22.80
N SER A 80 -11.22 -3.83 23.52
CA SER A 80 -11.17 -3.54 24.96
C SER A 80 -11.03 -4.80 25.83
N ALA A 81 -11.02 -5.99 25.22
CA ALA A 81 -10.85 -7.25 25.92
C ALA A 81 -9.36 -7.47 26.27
N PRO A 82 -9.02 -7.75 27.55
CA PRO A 82 -7.65 -7.82 28.04
C PRO A 82 -6.83 -9.03 27.56
N TYR A 83 -7.32 -9.78 26.57
CA TYR A 83 -6.71 -11.02 26.08
C TYR A 83 -6.38 -11.01 24.58
N ASN A 84 -6.73 -9.95 23.85
CA ASN A 84 -6.49 -9.83 22.39
C ASN A 84 -5.65 -8.60 22.09
N PHE A 85 -4.32 -8.73 22.17
CA PHE A 85 -3.37 -7.63 21.95
C PHE A 85 -2.80 -7.55 20.53
N GLU A 86 -3.18 -8.46 19.63
CA GLU A 86 -2.63 -8.46 18.28
C GLU A 86 -3.42 -7.51 17.37
N ILE A 87 -2.94 -6.27 17.27
CA ILE A 87 -3.50 -5.24 16.41
C ILE A 87 -3.11 -5.54 14.97
N LEU A 88 -4.04 -5.98 14.12
CA LEU A 88 -3.74 -6.11 12.69
C LEU A 88 -3.61 -4.72 12.07
N THR A 89 -2.44 -4.43 11.49
CA THR A 89 -2.18 -3.23 10.70
C THR A 89 -1.95 -3.63 9.25
N PRO A 90 -2.17 -2.75 8.26
CA PRO A 90 -1.84 -3.04 6.86
C PRO A 90 -0.37 -3.45 6.68
N GLY A 91 0.53 -2.89 7.49
CA GLY A 91 1.95 -3.22 7.48
C GLY A 91 2.27 -4.66 7.85
N HIS A 92 1.39 -5.38 8.54
CA HIS A 92 1.61 -6.80 8.86
C HIS A 92 1.56 -7.69 7.61
N SER A 93 0.74 -7.35 6.61
CA SER A 93 0.72 -8.07 5.33
C SER A 93 1.98 -7.83 4.48
N ASN A 94 2.64 -6.67 4.65
CA ASN A 94 3.90 -6.35 3.96
C ASN A 94 5.14 -7.02 4.57
N ARG A 95 5.02 -7.65 5.76
CA ARG A 95 6.12 -8.36 6.45
C ARG A 95 5.95 -9.89 6.41
N SER A 96 5.60 -10.45 5.26
CA SER A 96 5.70 -11.89 5.06
C SER A 96 7.19 -12.34 5.18
N PRO A 97 7.51 -13.54 5.71
CA PRO A 97 8.82 -13.87 6.29
C PRO A 97 10.01 -14.02 5.31
N HIS A 98 9.85 -13.74 4.01
CA HIS A 98 10.84 -14.09 2.99
C HIS A 98 11.92 -13.03 2.70
N LYS A 99 12.16 -12.10 3.63
CA LYS A 99 13.35 -11.21 3.57
C LYS A 99 14.14 -11.24 4.87
N GLN A 100 14.53 -12.45 5.30
CA GLN A 100 15.75 -12.65 6.07
C GLN A 100 16.60 -13.68 5.32
N TYR A 101 17.87 -13.31 5.08
CA TYR A 101 18.94 -14.04 4.38
C TYR A 101 18.85 -14.08 2.84
N SER A 102 19.49 -13.13 2.16
CA SER A 102 20.90 -13.19 1.74
C SER A 102 21.34 -11.84 1.16
#